data_AF-A0A2H5VZY0-F1
#
_entry.id   AF-A0A2H5VZY0-F1
#
_cell.length_a   1.000
_cell.length_b   1.000
_cell.length_c   1.000
_cell.angle_alpha   90.00
_cell.angle_beta   90.00
_cell.angle_gamma   90.00
#
_symmetry.space_group_name_H-M   'P 1'
#
loop_
_entity.id
_entity.type
_entity.pdbx_description
1 polymer ?
#
loop_
_entity_poly.entity_id
_entity_poly.type
_entity_poly.pdbx_seq_one_letter_code
_entity_poly.pdbx_strand_id
1 'polypeptide(L)'
;MTKLGGGDEWSRTSVRAPVVQAVLAVYKHYGIEPAIWPRSAGSSPQAQYTRPPLNLPACSGGLGHGGRAHAIDEYLVIEGNDRVAGLVKAEQSIVDILFAYAYWPE
;
A
#
# COMPACT_ATOMS: atom_id res chain seq x y z
N MET A 1 20.45 -17.32 -24.57
CA MET A 1 19.63 -17.56 -23.35
C MET A 1 18.17 -17.39 -23.73
N THR A 2 17.37 -18.44 -23.62
CA THR A 2 15.91 -18.35 -23.76
C THR A 2 15.38 -17.60 -22.54
N LYS A 3 14.60 -16.53 -22.73
CA LYS A 3 13.83 -15.94 -21.63
C LYS A 3 12.88 -17.03 -21.12
N LEU A 4 13.12 -17.54 -19.92
CA LEU A 4 12.10 -18.25 -19.17
C LEU A 4 11.01 -17.22 -18.88
N GLY A 5 9.93 -17.23 -19.66
CA GLY A 5 8.77 -16.39 -19.39
C GLY A 5 8.09 -16.79 -18.09
N GLY A 6 7.32 -15.87 -17.51
CA GLY A 6 6.44 -16.13 -16.36
C GLY A 6 6.67 -15.28 -15.10
N GLY A 7 7.72 -14.45 -15.06
CA GLY A 7 7.93 -13.48 -13.97
C GLY A 7 7.34 -12.11 -14.29
N ASP A 8 6.69 -11.48 -13.30
CA ASP A 8 6.30 -10.08 -13.37
C ASP A 8 7.54 -9.17 -13.45
N GLU A 9 7.45 -8.08 -14.21
CA GLU A 9 8.48 -7.03 -14.17
C GLU A 9 8.50 -6.34 -12.80
N TRP A 10 9.62 -5.67 -12.47
CA TRP A 10 9.71 -4.94 -11.20
C TRP A 10 8.93 -3.62 -11.24
N SER A 11 8.37 -3.24 -10.10
CA SER A 11 7.70 -1.94 -9.88
C SER A 11 8.49 -1.08 -8.90
N ARG A 12 8.41 0.25 -9.05
CA ARG A 12 8.98 1.22 -8.11
C ARG A 12 8.27 2.55 -8.19
N THR A 13 7.92 3.09 -7.03
CA THR A 13 7.39 4.45 -6.87
C THR A 13 8.33 5.24 -5.96
N SER A 14 8.59 6.50 -6.28
CA SER A 14 9.37 7.39 -5.41
C SER A 14 8.60 7.65 -4.12
N VAL A 15 9.28 7.69 -2.98
CA VAL A 15 8.66 8.11 -1.71
C VAL A 15 8.08 9.52 -1.80
N ARG A 16 8.62 10.37 -2.69
CA ARG A 16 8.16 11.74 -2.92
C ARG A 16 6.96 11.83 -3.86
N ALA A 17 6.48 10.72 -4.43
CA ALA A 17 5.32 10.74 -5.31
C ALA A 17 4.07 11.22 -4.53
N PRO A 18 3.19 12.02 -5.15
CA PRO A 18 1.97 12.53 -4.52
C PRO A 18 1.15 11.45 -3.79
N VAL A 19 0.94 10.28 -4.42
CA VAL A 19 0.21 9.16 -3.80
C VAL A 19 0.87 8.62 -2.53
N VAL A 20 2.21 8.59 -2.48
CA VAL A 20 2.93 8.13 -1.29
C VAL A 20 2.85 9.18 -0.19
N GLN A 21 2.99 10.46 -0.54
CA GLN A 21 2.90 11.55 0.41
C GLN A 21 1.48 11.68 1.01
N ALA A 22 0.43 11.44 0.23
CA ALA A 22 -0.94 11.35 0.72
C ALA A 22 -1.12 10.23 1.77
N VAL A 23 -0.57 9.04 1.51
CA VAL A 23 -0.58 7.93 2.49
C VAL A 23 0.15 8.32 3.78
N LEU A 24 1.34 8.93 3.69
CA LEU A 24 2.11 9.37 4.86
C LEU A 24 1.37 10.47 5.64
N ALA A 25 0.67 11.37 4.97
CA ALA A 25 -0.14 12.40 5.61
C ALA A 25 -1.31 11.81 6.41
N VAL A 26 -1.94 10.74 5.91
CA VAL A 26 -2.98 10.02 6.67
C VAL A 26 -2.40 9.35 7.90
N TYR A 27 -1.25 8.68 7.81
CA TYR A 27 -0.59 8.14 9.01
C TYR A 27 -0.30 9.22 10.04
N LYS A 28 0.23 10.38 9.60
CA LYS A 28 0.45 11.54 10.47
C LYS A 28 -0.84 12.08 11.08
N HIS A 29 -1.94 12.13 10.33
CA HIS A 29 -3.25 12.53 10.85
C HIS A 29 -3.71 11.64 12.01
N TYR A 30 -3.41 10.34 11.92
CA TYR A 30 -3.67 9.38 12.99
C TYR A 30 -2.59 9.33 14.09
N GLY A 31 -1.59 10.22 14.05
CA GLY A 31 -0.51 10.28 15.04
C GLY A 31 0.49 9.11 14.95
N ILE A 32 0.62 8.50 13.77
CA ILE A 32 1.48 7.34 13.52
C ILE A 32 2.68 7.77 12.68
N GLU A 33 3.88 7.37 13.13
CA GLU A 33 5.11 7.44 12.33
C GLU A 33 5.33 6.09 11.64
N PRO A 34 5.04 5.95 10.33
CA PRO A 34 5.07 4.66 9.66
C PRO A 34 6.49 4.25 9.26
N ALA A 35 6.78 2.95 9.32
CA ALA A 35 7.95 2.40 8.67
C ALA A 35 7.73 2.39 7.15
N ILE A 36 8.69 2.92 6.38
CA ILE A 36 8.65 2.89 4.91
C ILE A 36 9.39 1.65 4.43
N TRP A 37 8.68 0.80 3.70
CA TRP A 37 9.24 -0.44 3.16
C TRP A 37 9.51 -0.24 1.66
N PRO A 38 10.76 0.06 1.25
CA PRO A 38 11.08 0.42 -0.14
C PRO A 38 11.06 -0.78 -1.09
N ARG A 39 11.00 -2.01 -0.56
CA ARG A 39 11.01 -3.26 -1.29
C ARG A 39 10.08 -4.23 -0.60
N SER A 40 9.28 -4.94 -1.39
CA SER A 40 8.51 -6.10 -0.96
C SER A 40 8.83 -7.24 -1.91
N ALA A 41 9.07 -8.44 -1.37
CA ALA A 41 9.21 -9.64 -2.17
C ALA A 41 7.80 -10.23 -2.39
N GLY A 42 7.39 -10.35 -3.65
CA GLY A 42 6.08 -10.87 -4.01
C GLY A 42 5.74 -10.60 -5.47
N SER A 43 4.77 -11.34 -6.01
CA SER A 43 4.19 -11.08 -7.33
C SER A 43 2.96 -10.20 -7.14
N SER A 44 2.86 -9.13 -7.91
CA SER A 44 1.65 -8.29 -7.96
C SER A 44 1.62 -7.53 -9.29
N PRO A 45 0.43 -7.13 -9.78
CA PRO A 45 0.30 -6.44 -11.06
C PRO A 45 0.82 -4.99 -11.02
N GLN A 46 1.54 -4.56 -9.99
CA GLN A 46 2.04 -3.19 -9.82
C GLN A 46 2.89 -2.69 -11.00
N ALA A 47 3.61 -3.60 -11.66
CA ALA A 47 4.38 -3.26 -12.86
C ALA A 47 3.49 -2.78 -14.01
N GLN A 48 2.26 -3.29 -14.14
CA GLN A 48 1.33 -2.87 -15.20
C GLN A 48 0.92 -1.40 -15.07
N TYR A 49 0.94 -0.85 -13.85
CA TYR A 49 0.65 0.57 -13.58
C TYR A 49 1.91 1.43 -13.73
N THR A 50 3.00 1.02 -13.08
CA THR A 50 4.23 1.84 -12.97
C THR A 50 5.13 1.82 -14.20
N ARG A 51 4.81 1.01 -15.21
CA ARG A 51 5.55 0.89 -16.47
C ARG A 51 4.76 1.45 -17.65
N PRO A 52 5.40 1.63 -18.82
CA PRO A 52 4.68 1.87 -20.04
C PRO A 52 3.58 0.82 -20.27
N PRO A 53 2.40 1.23 -20.77
CA PRO A 53 2.10 2.59 -21.25
C PRO A 53 1.63 3.57 -20.15
N LEU A 54 1.22 3.09 -18.98
CA LEU A 54 0.52 3.93 -17.98
C LEU A 54 1.47 4.87 -17.22
N ASN A 55 2.63 4.38 -16.78
CA ASN A 55 3.61 5.14 -16.00
C ASN A 55 3.01 5.83 -14.76
N LEU A 56 1.99 5.23 -14.14
CA LEU A 56 1.30 5.76 -12.98
C LEU A 56 1.97 5.28 -11.68
N PRO A 57 2.22 6.17 -10.69
CA PRO A 57 2.76 5.77 -9.41
C PRO A 57 1.75 4.91 -8.65
N ALA A 58 2.22 3.83 -8.03
CA ALA A 58 1.42 2.95 -7.18
C ALA A 58 2.00 2.88 -5.77
N CYS A 59 1.14 2.84 -4.76
CA CYS A 59 1.53 2.70 -3.36
C CYS A 59 0.52 1.78 -2.64
N SER A 60 0.94 1.22 -1.52
CA SER A 60 0.11 0.42 -0.62
C SER A 60 0.33 0.89 0.81
N GLY A 61 -0.75 0.97 1.57
CA GLY A 61 -0.76 1.43 2.96
C GLY A 61 -2.19 1.43 3.48
N GLY A 62 -2.35 1.81 4.74
CA GLY A 62 -3.63 1.77 5.43
C GLY A 62 -3.44 1.27 6.85
N LEU A 63 -4.41 1.59 7.70
CA LEU A 63 -4.46 1.08 9.05
C LEU A 63 -4.96 -0.36 9.07
N GLY A 64 -4.78 -0.99 10.24
CA GLY A 64 -5.25 -2.35 10.49
C GLY A 64 -4.14 -3.37 10.32
N HIS A 65 -4.52 -4.64 10.42
CA HIS A 65 -3.56 -5.72 10.30
C HIS A 65 -4.23 -7.00 9.82
N GLY A 66 -3.63 -7.57 8.78
CA GLY A 66 -3.83 -8.94 8.36
C GLY A 66 -2.47 -9.54 8.05
N GLY A 67 -2.39 -10.87 8.00
CA GLY A 67 -1.11 -11.52 7.85
C GLY A 67 -1.25 -12.96 7.39
N ARG A 68 -0.08 -13.50 7.00
CA ARG A 68 0.07 -14.89 6.57
C ARG A 68 -0.78 -15.22 5.34
N ALA A 69 -0.85 -14.27 4.41
CA ALA A 69 -1.46 -14.50 3.10
C ALA A 69 -0.93 -15.83 2.51
N HIS A 70 -1.85 -16.68 2.04
CA HIS A 70 -1.57 -18.02 1.50
C HIS A 70 -1.21 -19.11 2.53
N ALA A 71 -1.39 -18.89 3.83
CA ALA A 71 -1.25 -19.92 4.86
C ALA A 71 -2.61 -20.40 5.39
N ILE A 72 -2.65 -21.58 6.04
CA ILE A 72 -3.88 -22.13 6.64
C ILE A 72 -4.41 -21.27 7.80
N ASP A 73 -3.53 -20.48 8.41
CA ASP A 73 -3.79 -19.59 9.52
C ASP A 73 -3.69 -18.12 9.10
N GLU A 74 -4.07 -17.83 7.85
CA GLU A 74 -4.32 -16.48 7.34
C GLU A 74 -5.42 -15.79 8.15
N TYR A 75 -5.22 -14.50 8.46
CA TYR A 75 -6.16 -13.75 9.31
C TYR A 75 -6.22 -12.26 8.98
N LEU A 76 -7.30 -11.64 9.45
CA LEU A 76 -7.52 -10.20 9.47
C LEU A 76 -8.12 -9.79 10.82
N VAL A 77 -7.68 -8.65 11.38
CA VAL A 77 -8.19 -8.14 12.65
C VAL A 77 -9.55 -7.44 12.43
N ILE A 78 -10.61 -8.00 13.01
CA ILE A 78 -11.97 -7.44 12.95
C ILE A 78 -12.15 -6.37 14.03
N GLU A 79 -11.96 -6.76 15.30
CA GLU A 79 -12.02 -5.87 16.45
C GLU A 79 -10.59 -5.50 16.88
N GLY A 80 -10.31 -4.20 16.83
CA GLY A 80 -8.99 -3.67 17.16
C GLY A 80 -8.78 -3.44 18.66
N ASN A 81 -7.64 -2.83 18.98
CA ASN A 81 -7.30 -2.33 20.31
C ASN A 81 -6.53 -1.00 20.18
N ASP A 82 -5.97 -0.52 21.28
CA ASP A 82 -5.24 0.76 21.33
C ASP A 82 -4.01 0.82 20.40
N ARG A 83 -3.53 -0.32 19.91
CA ARG A 83 -2.34 -0.43 19.04
C ARG A 83 -2.66 -0.84 17.61
N VAL A 84 -3.70 -1.64 17.41
CA VAL A 84 -4.07 -2.21 16.10
C VAL A 84 -5.50 -1.80 15.78
N ALA A 85 -5.67 -1.08 14.67
CA ALA A 85 -7.00 -0.73 14.18
C ALA A 85 -7.80 -1.98 13.79
N GLY A 86 -9.09 -2.00 14.14
CA GLY A 86 -10.04 -3.00 13.63
C GLY A 86 -10.48 -2.68 12.20
N LEU A 87 -11.27 -3.59 11.61
CA LEU A 87 -11.68 -3.54 10.21
C LEU A 87 -12.35 -2.20 9.82
N VAL A 88 -13.26 -1.69 10.64
CA VAL A 88 -13.95 -0.41 10.38
C VAL A 88 -12.96 0.75 10.21
N LYS A 89 -11.96 0.84 11.08
CA LYS A 89 -10.94 1.90 11.00
C LYS A 89 -9.92 1.64 9.89
N ALA A 90 -9.67 0.38 9.55
CA ALA A 90 -8.87 0.01 8.38
C ALA A 90 -9.54 0.49 7.08
N GLU A 91 -10.83 0.20 6.90
CA GLU A 91 -11.62 0.67 5.76
C GLU A 91 -11.68 2.21 5.69
N GLN A 92 -11.95 2.87 6.81
CA GLN A 92 -11.95 4.33 6.89
C GLN A 92 -10.61 4.92 6.44
N SER A 93 -9.49 4.32 6.84
CA SER A 93 -8.17 4.82 6.44
C SER A 93 -7.93 4.75 4.93
N ILE A 94 -8.51 3.79 4.23
CA ILE A 94 -8.44 3.73 2.76
C ILE A 94 -9.24 4.88 2.16
N VAL A 95 -10.43 5.17 2.69
CA VAL A 95 -11.22 6.34 2.28
C VAL A 95 -10.43 7.62 2.51
N ASP A 96 -9.83 7.80 3.69
CA ASP A 96 -9.02 8.98 4.01
C ASP A 96 -7.83 9.13 3.06
N ILE A 97 -7.17 8.02 2.69
CA ILE A 97 -6.06 8.03 1.71
C ILE A 97 -6.55 8.48 0.34
N LEU A 98 -7.69 7.96 -0.12
CA LEU A 98 -8.27 8.34 -1.41
C LEU A 98 -8.62 9.83 -1.44
N PHE A 99 -9.23 10.35 -0.38
CA PHE A 99 -9.53 11.78 -0.24
C PHE A 99 -8.23 12.61 -0.16
N ALA A 100 -7.28 12.22 0.70
CA ALA A 100 -6.01 12.93 0.81
C ALA A 100 -5.25 13.00 -0.52
N TYR A 101 -5.30 11.94 -1.33
CA TYR A 101 -4.70 11.92 -2.65
C TYR A 101 -5.47 12.78 -3.66
N ALA A 102 -6.80 12.71 -3.68
CA ALA A 102 -7.64 13.50 -4.58
C ALA A 102 -7.46 15.02 -4.39
N TYR A 103 -7.08 15.46 -3.19
CA TYR A 103 -6.79 16.86 -2.86
C TYR A 103 -5.28 17.15 -2.73
N TRP A 104 -4.40 16.23 -3.12
CA TRP A 104 -2.96 16.45 -3.04
C TRP A 104 -2.51 17.45 -4.12
N PRO A 105 -1.70 18.47 -3.77
CA PRO A 105 -1.22 19.44 -4.76
C PRO A 105 -0.32 18.77 -5.81
N GLU A 106 -0.49 19.15 -7.08
CA GLU A 106 0.36 18.72 -8.19
C GLU A 106 1.82 19.17 -8.04
#